data_AF-A0A0F9QCX9-F1
#
_entry.id   AF-A0A0F9QCX9-F1
#
_cell.length_a   1.000
_cell.length_b   1.000
_cell.length_c   1.000
_cell.angle_alpha   90.00
_cell.angle_beta   90.00
_cell.angle_gamma   90.00
#
_symmetry.space_group_name_H-M   'P 1'
#
loop_
_entity.id
_entity.type
_entity.pdbx_description
1 polymer ?
#
loop_
_entity_poly.entity_id
_entity_poly.type
_entity_poly.pdbx_seq_one_letter_code
_entity_poly.pdbx_strand_id
1 'polypeptide(L)'
;MAKELEKGLEIVFLIHFILGLILGFVFLFIPEVYCNLVGYTITDKGSFRLIGAASLAFGFSSFLAYRSKDWEKAKQLVQIDIVWLVSASGAIIFWIISESLPVAAWGIFVMFMAFLIAFGYFYLLQEK
;
A
#
# COMPACT_ATOMS: atom_id res chain seq x y z
N MET A 1 -20.80 -15.92 -16.24
CA MET A 1 -20.87 -15.70 -14.78
C MET A 1 -19.65 -14.87 -14.40
N ALA A 2 -19.79 -13.87 -13.55
CA ALA A 2 -18.64 -13.14 -13.03
C ALA A 2 -17.78 -14.12 -12.20
N LYS A 3 -16.46 -14.08 -12.39
CA LYS A 3 -15.54 -14.88 -11.58
C LYS A 3 -15.51 -14.26 -10.19
N GLU A 4 -15.82 -15.06 -9.16
CA GLU A 4 -15.77 -14.60 -7.78
C GLU A 4 -14.32 -14.41 -7.32
N LEU A 5 -14.14 -13.57 -6.30
CA LEU A 5 -12.82 -13.36 -5.71
C LEU A 5 -12.37 -14.59 -4.92
N GLU A 6 -11.09 -14.91 -5.04
CA GLU A 6 -10.45 -15.83 -4.12
C GLU A 6 -10.51 -15.30 -2.67
N LYS A 7 -10.90 -16.15 -1.72
CA LYS A 7 -11.03 -15.77 -0.30
C LYS A 7 -9.76 -15.14 0.26
N GLY A 8 -8.60 -15.62 -0.19
CA GLY A 8 -7.30 -15.05 0.20
C GLY A 8 -7.14 -13.61 -0.28
N LEU A 9 -7.56 -13.30 -1.51
CA LEU A 9 -7.52 -11.93 -2.04
C LEU A 9 -8.48 -11.00 -1.30
N GLU A 10 -9.65 -11.49 -0.88
CA GLU A 10 -10.56 -10.70 -0.05
C GLU A 10 -9.91 -10.28 1.28
N ILE A 11 -9.18 -11.19 1.92
CA ILE A 11 -8.44 -10.91 3.15
C ILE A 11 -7.32 -9.89 2.88
N VAL A 12 -6.59 -10.04 1.77
CA VAL A 12 -5.55 -9.09 1.36
C VAL A 12 -6.12 -7.69 1.19
N PHE A 13 -7.25 -7.55 0.48
CA PHE A 13 -7.92 -6.25 0.33
C PHE A 13 -8.36 -5.65 1.67
N LEU A 14 -8.90 -6.46 2.57
CA LEU A 14 -9.32 -5.98 3.88
C LEU A 14 -8.15 -5.50 4.73
N ILE A 15 -7.05 -6.26 4.76
CA ILE A 15 -5.83 -5.86 5.49
C ILE A 15 -5.23 -4.60 4.85
N HIS A 16 -5.14 -4.56 3.51
CA HIS A 16 -4.62 -3.39 2.80
C HIS A 16 -5.46 -2.14 3.06
N PHE A 17 -6.79 -2.26 3.10
CA PHE A 17 -7.69 -1.17 3.47
C PHE A 17 -7.42 -0.68 4.89
N ILE A 18 -7.35 -1.58 5.88
CA ILE A 18 -7.13 -1.21 7.28
C ILE A 18 -5.78 -0.50 7.45
N LEU A 19 -4.71 -1.04 6.86
CA LEU A 19 -3.39 -0.41 6.93
C LEU A 19 -3.34 0.90 6.17
N GLY A 20 -3.98 0.98 4.99
CA GLY A 20 -4.10 2.21 4.21
C GLY A 20 -4.85 3.30 4.97
N LEU A 21 -5.88 2.95 5.74
CA LEU A 21 -6.56 3.89 6.64
C LEU A 21 -5.66 4.35 7.79
N ILE A 22 -5.04 3.43 8.52
CA ILE A 22 -4.22 3.77 9.69
C ILE A 22 -3.02 4.63 9.28
N LEU A 23 -2.22 4.13 8.33
CA LEU A 23 -1.02 4.83 7.87
C LEU A 23 -1.37 6.07 7.07
N GLY A 24 -2.40 6.00 6.23
CA GLY A 24 -2.88 7.14 5.48
C GLY A 24 -3.33 8.29 6.38
N PHE A 25 -4.10 7.99 7.44
CA PHE A 25 -4.52 8.98 8.41
C PHE A 25 -3.33 9.57 9.19
N VAL A 26 -2.43 8.72 9.68
CA VAL A 26 -1.25 9.17 10.43
C VAL A 26 -0.38 10.08 9.57
N PHE A 27 -0.04 9.68 8.34
CA PHE A 27 0.81 10.48 7.46
C PHE A 27 0.12 11.75 6.97
N LEU A 28 -1.20 11.74 6.79
CA LEU A 28 -1.95 12.90 6.32
C LEU A 28 -2.12 13.97 7.40
N PHE A 29 -2.42 13.59 8.64
CA PHE A 29 -2.79 14.56 9.68
C PHE A 29 -1.71 14.80 10.73
N ILE A 30 -0.96 13.76 11.10
CA ILE A 30 -0.03 13.76 12.23
C ILE A 30 1.29 13.03 11.90
N PRO A 31 1.98 13.34 10.79
CA PRO A 31 3.17 12.61 10.35
C PRO A 31 4.32 12.65 11.37
N GLU A 32 4.35 13.67 12.24
CA GLU A 32 5.33 13.80 13.31
C GLU A 32 5.24 12.64 14.31
N VAL A 33 4.05 12.09 14.55
CA VAL A 33 3.88 10.95 15.47
C VAL A 33 4.62 9.73 14.95
N TYR A 34 4.50 9.44 13.66
CA TYR A 34 5.27 8.36 13.04
C TYR A 34 6.76 8.65 13.05
N CYS A 35 7.16 9.85 12.64
CA CYS A 35 8.57 10.24 12.55
C CYS A 35 9.26 10.13 13.92
N ASN A 36 8.62 10.59 14.99
CA ASN A 36 9.13 10.45 16.36
C ASN A 36 9.22 9.00 16.81
N LEU A 37 8.24 8.16 16.47
CA LEU A 37 8.24 6.73 16.79
C LEU A 37 9.44 6.00 16.18
N VAL A 38 9.86 6.42 14.98
CA VAL A 38 10.95 5.78 14.25
C VAL A 38 12.29 6.53 14.34
N GLY A 39 12.37 7.56 15.19
CA GLY A 39 13.58 8.37 15.36
C GLY A 39 14.00 9.16 14.11
N TYR A 40 13.05 9.49 13.24
CA TYR A 40 13.29 10.28 12.02
C TYR A 40 12.97 11.76 12.26
N THR A 41 13.90 12.65 11.93
CA THR A 41 13.68 14.10 11.98
C THR A 41 12.92 14.53 10.73
N ILE A 42 11.67 14.98 10.91
CA ILE A 42 10.83 15.43 9.80
C ILE A 42 11.32 16.79 9.25
N THR A 43 11.72 16.81 7.98
CA THR A 43 12.19 18.02 7.28
C THR A 43 11.14 18.58 6.33
N ASP A 44 10.33 17.72 5.73
CA ASP A 44 9.20 18.10 4.88
C ASP A 44 7.93 17.34 5.27
N LYS A 45 6.93 18.08 5.77
CA LYS A 45 5.62 17.52 6.09
C LYS A 45 4.75 17.33 4.84
N GLY A 46 4.99 18.11 3.78
CA GLY A 46 4.20 18.08 2.55
C GLY A 46 4.23 16.71 1.88
N SER A 47 5.43 16.13 1.71
CA SER A 47 5.59 14.79 1.13
C SER A 47 4.89 13.71 1.93
N PHE A 48 5.01 13.70 3.27
CA PHE A 48 4.27 12.73 4.10
C PHE A 48 2.76 12.88 3.93
N ARG A 49 2.24 14.12 3.88
CA ARG A 49 0.80 14.34 3.70
C ARG A 49 0.29 13.83 2.37
N LEU A 50 1.05 14.04 1.29
CA LEU A 50 0.70 13.52 -0.03
C LEU A 50 0.72 11.99 -0.06
N ILE A 51 1.73 11.36 0.55
CA ILE A 51 1.77 9.90 0.70
C ILE A 51 0.57 9.42 1.52
N GLY A 52 0.23 10.10 2.61
CA GLY A 52 -0.93 9.78 3.43
C GLY A 52 -2.25 9.84 2.65
N ALA A 53 -2.45 10.90 1.86
CA ALA A 53 -3.60 11.02 0.97
C ALA A 53 -3.65 9.91 -0.08
N ALA A 54 -2.52 9.56 -0.69
CA ALA A 54 -2.43 8.43 -1.61
C ALA A 54 -2.79 7.11 -0.90
N SER A 55 -2.20 6.82 0.26
CA SER A 55 -2.50 5.62 1.05
C SER A 55 -3.97 5.51 1.44
N LEU A 56 -4.65 6.61 1.75
CA LEU A 56 -6.10 6.61 1.97
C LEU A 56 -6.88 6.25 0.69
N ALA A 57 -6.50 6.81 -0.45
CA ALA A 57 -7.17 6.53 -1.73
C ALA A 57 -7.01 5.05 -2.15
N PHE A 58 -5.79 4.51 -2.08
CA PHE A 58 -5.51 3.10 -2.40
C PHE A 58 -6.08 2.13 -1.34
N GLY A 59 -6.07 2.52 -0.06
CA GLY A 59 -6.76 1.77 0.98
C GLY A 59 -8.26 1.68 0.69
N PHE A 60 -8.90 2.80 0.36
CA PHE A 60 -10.33 2.84 0.07
C PHE A 60 -10.70 2.11 -1.22
N SER A 61 -9.85 2.15 -2.26
CA SER A 61 -10.06 1.34 -3.46
C SER A 61 -10.07 -0.16 -3.14
N SER A 62 -9.21 -0.62 -2.23
CA SER A 62 -9.21 -2.00 -1.75
C SER A 62 -10.50 -2.37 -1.01
N PHE A 63 -11.09 -1.44 -0.24
CA PHE A 63 -12.43 -1.66 0.33
C PHE A 63 -13.52 -1.82 -0.73
N LEU A 64 -13.48 -1.01 -1.79
CA LEU A 64 -14.42 -1.13 -2.91
C LEU A 64 -14.27 -2.47 -3.64
N ALA A 65 -13.03 -2.93 -3.85
CA ALA A 65 -12.74 -4.23 -4.43
C ALA A 65 -13.24 -5.38 -3.53
N TYR A 66 -12.98 -5.30 -2.22
CA TYR A 66 -13.48 -6.27 -1.24
C TYR A 66 -15.02 -6.38 -1.27
N ARG A 67 -15.72 -5.25 -1.46
CA ARG A 67 -17.18 -5.21 -1.53
C ARG A 67 -17.74 -5.72 -2.85
N SER A 68 -17.02 -5.58 -3.97
CA SER A 68 -17.54 -5.97 -5.29
C SER A 68 -17.78 -7.47 -5.40
N LYS A 69 -16.95 -8.29 -4.73
CA LYS A 69 -16.94 -9.76 -4.82
C LYS A 69 -16.80 -10.29 -6.26
N ASP A 70 -16.33 -9.43 -7.16
CA ASP A 70 -16.28 -9.64 -8.61
C ASP A 70 -14.85 -9.38 -9.10
N TRP A 71 -14.22 -10.43 -9.62
CA TRP A 71 -12.85 -10.40 -10.10
C TRP A 71 -12.65 -9.37 -11.22
N GLU A 72 -13.56 -9.28 -12.18
CA GLU A 72 -13.36 -8.38 -13.33
C GLU A 72 -13.35 -6.92 -12.89
N LYS A 73 -14.15 -6.57 -11.87
CA LYS A 73 -14.14 -5.24 -11.26
C LYS A 73 -12.90 -5.00 -10.40
N ALA A 74 -12.47 -6.01 -9.65
CA ALA A 74 -11.31 -5.90 -8.76
C ALA A 74 -9.98 -5.90 -9.55
N LYS A 75 -9.92 -6.57 -10.69
CA LYS A 75 -8.71 -6.74 -11.52
C LYS A 75 -8.04 -5.42 -11.87
N GLN A 76 -8.83 -4.43 -12.28
CA GLN A 76 -8.32 -3.09 -12.60
C GLN A 76 -7.65 -2.43 -11.38
N LEU A 77 -8.25 -2.61 -10.20
CA LEU A 77 -7.71 -2.08 -8.95
C LEU A 77 -6.42 -2.80 -8.55
N VAL A 78 -6.37 -4.13 -8.67
CA VAL A 78 -5.15 -4.92 -8.43
C VAL A 78 -4.01 -4.46 -9.34
N GLN A 79 -4.27 -4.22 -10.63
CA GLN A 79 -3.25 -3.73 -11.55
C GLN A 79 -2.72 -2.35 -11.14
N ILE A 80 -3.62 -1.44 -10.74
CA ILE A 80 -3.27 -0.11 -10.24
C ILE A 80 -2.44 -0.20 -8.95
N ASP A 81 -2.82 -1.06 -8.01
CA ASP A 81 -2.06 -1.32 -6.78
C ASP A 81 -0.67 -1.91 -7.08
N ILE A 82 -0.54 -2.83 -8.03
CA ILE A 82 0.76 -3.37 -8.46
C ILE A 82 1.66 -2.25 -8.99
N VAL A 83 1.15 -1.38 -9.87
CA VAL A 83 1.93 -0.25 -10.42
C VAL A 83 2.38 0.70 -9.32
N TRP A 84 1.48 1.04 -8.39
CA TRP A 84 1.79 1.86 -7.23
C TRP A 84 2.87 1.21 -6.35
N LEU A 85 2.71 -0.06 -5.99
CA LEU A 85 3.61 -0.77 -5.09
C LEU A 85 5.01 -0.97 -5.69
N VAL A 86 5.12 -1.25 -6.99
CA VAL A 86 6.41 -1.28 -7.70
C VAL A 86 7.09 0.08 -7.64
N SER A 87 6.35 1.15 -7.96
CA SER A 87 6.89 2.50 -8.01
C SER A 87 7.33 2.99 -6.61
N ALA A 88 6.49 2.76 -5.60
CA ALA A 88 6.76 3.15 -4.22
C ALA A 88 7.91 2.34 -3.61
N SER A 89 8.00 1.04 -3.93
CA SER A 89 9.13 0.20 -3.52
C SER A 89 10.44 0.67 -4.14
N GLY A 90 10.43 1.02 -5.42
CA GLY A 90 11.59 1.61 -6.11
C GLY A 90 12.03 2.94 -5.49
N ALA A 91 11.07 3.83 -5.19
CA ALA A 91 11.35 5.11 -4.54
C ALA A 91 11.97 4.93 -3.14
N ILE A 92 11.46 4.00 -2.33
CA ILE A 92 12.02 3.72 -0.99
C ILE A 92 13.41 3.10 -1.10
N ILE A 93 13.64 2.16 -2.01
CA ILE A 93 14.99 1.59 -2.23
C ILE A 93 15.96 2.70 -2.62
N PHE A 94 15.57 3.55 -3.57
CA PHE A 94 16.41 4.66 -4.00
C PHE A 94 16.77 5.56 -2.82
N TRP A 95 15.78 5.93 -2.01
CA TRP A 95 15.97 6.75 -0.80
C TRP A 95 16.92 6.10 0.21
N ILE A 96 16.77 4.80 0.49
CA ILE A 96 17.63 4.04 1.40
C ILE A 96 19.10 4.01 0.93
N ILE A 97 19.32 3.93 -0.38
CA ILE A 97 20.67 3.86 -0.95
C ILE A 97 21.30 5.26 -1.05
N SER A 98 20.52 6.28 -1.41
CA SER A 98 21.03 7.64 -1.64
C SER A 98 21.31 8.40 -0.35
N GLU A 99 20.50 8.18 0.67
CA GLU A 99 20.56 8.86 1.95
C GLU A 99 20.69 7.75 3.01
N SER A 100 21.72 7.77 3.84
CA SER A 100 22.04 6.71 4.82
C SER A 100 21.01 6.66 5.96
N LEU A 101 19.77 6.33 5.62
CA LEU A 101 18.55 6.58 6.39
C LEU A 101 18.02 5.34 7.10
N PRO A 102 17.05 5.50 8.02
CA PRO A 102 16.92 4.69 9.21
C PRO A 102 16.39 3.30 8.89
N VAL A 103 16.70 2.35 9.77
CA VAL A 103 16.17 0.98 9.82
C VAL A 103 14.65 0.92 9.57
N ALA A 104 13.90 1.97 9.94
CA ALA A 104 12.46 2.06 9.74
C ALA A 104 11.99 2.10 8.27
N ALA A 105 12.80 2.60 7.33
CA ALA A 105 12.48 2.59 5.90
C ALA A 105 12.33 1.16 5.36
N TRP A 106 13.08 0.21 5.92
CA TRP A 106 12.96 -1.21 5.60
C TRP A 106 11.62 -1.80 6.03
N GLY A 107 11.03 -1.31 7.13
CA GLY A 107 9.71 -1.75 7.58
C GLY A 107 8.62 -1.43 6.55
N ILE A 108 8.61 -0.20 6.03
CA ILE A 108 7.67 0.20 4.97
C ILE A 108 7.95 -0.59 3.69
N PHE A 109 9.23 -0.75 3.32
CA PHE A 109 9.61 -1.52 2.13
C PHE A 109 9.11 -2.97 2.19
N VAL A 110 9.34 -3.67 3.31
CA VAL A 110 8.89 -5.06 3.49
C VAL A 110 7.37 -5.15 3.41
N MET A 111 6.65 -4.19 3.99
CA MET A 111 5.20 -4.13 3.88
C MET A 111 4.73 -3.95 2.43
N PHE A 112 5.33 -3.04 1.66
CA PHE A 112 5.00 -2.86 0.25
C PHE A 112 5.31 -4.11 -0.58
N MET A 113 6.45 -4.75 -0.34
CA MET A 113 6.80 -6.01 -1.02
C MET A 113 5.84 -7.13 -0.69
N ALA A 114 5.38 -7.25 0.56
CA ALA A 114 4.39 -8.25 0.96
C ALA A 114 3.07 -8.08 0.19
N PHE A 115 2.58 -6.83 0.07
CA PHE A 115 1.38 -6.55 -0.73
C PHE A 115 1.61 -6.76 -2.22
N LEU A 116 2.77 -6.35 -2.75
CA LEU A 116 3.10 -6.53 -4.17
C LEU A 116 3.09 -8.02 -4.55
N ILE A 117 3.73 -8.85 -3.72
CA ILE A 117 3.75 -10.30 -3.91
C ILE A 117 2.34 -10.88 -3.79
N ALA A 118 1.56 -10.46 -2.79
CA ALA A 118 0.20 -10.95 -2.61
C ALA A 118 -0.71 -10.61 -3.81
N PHE A 119 -0.74 -9.33 -4.22
CA PHE A 119 -1.53 -8.90 -5.38
C PHE A 119 -1.04 -9.53 -6.68
N GLY A 120 0.27 -9.61 -6.90
CA GLY A 120 0.85 -10.28 -8.07
C GLY A 120 0.52 -11.77 -8.13
N TYR A 121 0.59 -12.47 -6.99
CA TYR A 121 0.22 -13.87 -6.89
C TYR A 121 -1.26 -14.09 -7.23
N PHE A 122 -2.17 -13.35 -6.58
CA PHE A 122 -3.60 -13.50 -6.84
C PHE A 122 -4.03 -13.04 -8.23
N TYR A 123 -3.32 -12.08 -8.83
CA TYR A 123 -3.51 -11.71 -10.22
C TYR A 123 -3.18 -12.88 -11.15
N LEU A 124 -2.00 -13.48 -11.02
CA LEU A 124 -1.60 -14.62 -11.86
C LEU A 124 -2.46 -15.87 -11.62
N LEU A 125 -3.00 -16.03 -10.41
CA LEU A 125 -3.90 -17.14 -10.06
C LEU A 125 -5.27 -16.97 -10.74
N GLN A 126 -5.85 -15.77 -10.71
CA GLN A 126 -7.20 -15.53 -11.23
C GLN A 126 -7.24 -15.08 -12.69
N GLU A 127 -6.11 -14.77 -13.32
CA GLU A 127 -6.06 -14.54 -14.77
C GLU A 127 -6.16 -15.84 -15.58
N LYS A 128 -5.85 -16.99 -14.97
CA LYS A 128 -6.04 -18.33 -15.55
C LYS A 128 -7.50 -18.75 -15.52
#